data_AF-A0A935BGK9-F1
#
_entry.id   AF-A0A935BGK9-F1
#
_cell.length_a   1.000
_cell.length_b   1.000
_cell.length_c   1.000
_cell.angle_alpha   90.00
_cell.angle_beta   90.00
_cell.angle_gamma   90.00
#
_symmetry.space_group_name_H-M   'P 1'
#
loop_
_entity.id
_entity.type
_entity.pdbx_description
1 polymer ?
#
loop_
_entity_poly.entity_id
_entity_poly.type
_entity_poly.pdbx_seq_one_letter_code
_entity_poly.pdbx_strand_id
1 'polypeptide(L)'
;MGNFIKSTLAAAVLLAVPLNAAHAACWTETAISAAKVRDMETMLMVSALRCRASDPGILPAYNNFVRASRVALTQVNDTLRRQFADQGGLNGYDRYVTSIANRYGAGAEGLNCDDMSSILAAAQAERGSLAGLARLATAANVEPVLTGSRCALVVASRR
;
A
#
# COMPACT_ATOMS: atom_id res chain seq x y z
N MET A 1 -56.12 26.68 -45.36
CA MET A 1 -55.39 25.49 -44.86
C MET A 1 -53.90 25.77 -44.98
N GLY A 2 -53.17 25.81 -43.87
CA GLY A 2 -51.73 26.09 -43.84
C GLY A 2 -51.29 26.46 -42.43
N ASN A 3 -51.02 25.45 -41.60
CA ASN A 3 -50.81 25.58 -40.16
C ASN A 3 -49.47 26.22 -39.79
N PHE A 4 -49.51 27.09 -38.78
CA PHE A 4 -48.36 27.57 -38.01
C PHE A 4 -47.78 26.44 -37.16
N ILE A 5 -46.48 26.14 -37.31
CA ILE A 5 -45.74 25.28 -36.36
C ILE A 5 -44.72 26.15 -35.64
N LYS A 6 -45.03 26.46 -34.38
CA LYS A 6 -44.12 27.06 -33.41
C LYS A 6 -43.23 25.95 -32.84
N SER A 7 -41.94 25.92 -33.18
CA SER A 7 -40.97 25.05 -32.50
C SER A 7 -40.31 25.80 -31.35
N THR A 8 -40.70 25.42 -30.13
CA THR A 8 -40.14 25.85 -28.85
C THR A 8 -38.72 25.30 -28.63
N LEU A 9 -37.80 26.20 -28.24
CA LEU A 9 -36.49 25.89 -27.68
C LEU A 9 -36.64 25.08 -26.38
N ALA A 10 -36.05 23.89 -26.32
CA ALA A 10 -35.83 23.16 -25.08
C ALA A 10 -34.35 23.29 -24.68
N ALA A 11 -34.05 24.22 -23.77
CA ALA A 11 -32.74 24.34 -23.15
C ALA A 11 -32.58 23.23 -22.10
N ALA A 12 -31.80 22.19 -22.43
CA ALA A 12 -31.42 21.16 -21.48
C ALA A 12 -30.35 21.71 -20.52
N VAL A 13 -30.77 22.13 -19.32
CA VAL A 13 -29.87 22.44 -18.22
C VAL A 13 -29.28 21.12 -17.71
N LEU A 14 -28.04 20.82 -18.10
CA LEU A 14 -27.24 19.75 -17.51
C LEU A 14 -26.82 20.20 -16.11
N LEU A 15 -27.55 19.74 -15.09
CA LEU A 15 -27.13 19.84 -13.70
C LEU A 15 -25.84 19.01 -13.53
N ALA A 16 -24.69 19.68 -13.49
CA ALA A 16 -23.45 19.08 -13.02
C ALA A 16 -23.62 18.79 -11.53
N VAL A 17 -24.04 17.57 -11.18
CA VAL A 17 -24.03 17.10 -9.80
C VAL A 17 -22.57 16.88 -9.41
N PRO A 18 -21.99 17.64 -8.47
CA PRO A 18 -20.69 17.28 -7.92
C PRO A 18 -20.87 15.95 -7.20
N LEU A 19 -20.27 14.89 -7.74
CA LEU A 19 -20.15 13.60 -7.07
C LEU A 19 -19.15 13.74 -5.90
N ASN A 20 -19.54 14.46 -4.86
CA ASN A 20 -18.95 14.30 -3.54
C ASN A 20 -19.57 13.06 -2.92
N ALA A 21 -19.29 11.91 -3.50
CA ALA A 21 -19.47 10.67 -2.79
C ALA A 21 -18.51 10.71 -1.61
N ALA A 22 -19.08 10.70 -0.40
CA ALA A 22 -18.42 10.23 0.79
C ALA A 22 -18.07 8.74 0.58
N HIS A 23 -17.10 8.49 -0.30
CA HIS A 23 -16.45 7.20 -0.40
C HIS A 23 -15.73 7.02 0.93
N ALA A 24 -16.03 5.96 1.68
CA ALA A 24 -15.02 5.41 2.58
C ALA A 24 -13.72 5.35 1.74
N ALA A 25 -12.66 6.03 2.18
CA ALA A 25 -11.51 6.28 1.31
C ALA A 25 -10.99 4.94 0.76
N CYS A 26 -11.28 4.70 -0.51
CA CYS A 26 -10.94 3.47 -1.19
C CYS A 26 -9.42 3.35 -1.27
N TRP A 27 -8.91 2.14 -1.48
CA TRP A 27 -7.48 1.91 -1.61
C TRP A 27 -6.97 2.39 -2.98
N THR A 28 -6.11 3.41 -2.96
CA THR A 28 -5.37 3.85 -4.14
C THR A 28 -4.16 2.93 -4.40
N GLU A 29 -3.66 2.89 -5.63
CA GLU A 29 -2.44 2.10 -5.95
C GLU A 29 -1.21 2.55 -5.15
N THR A 30 -1.13 3.84 -4.81
CA THR A 30 -0.08 4.37 -3.91
C THR A 30 -0.21 3.81 -2.50
N ALA A 31 -1.43 3.77 -1.95
CA ALA A 31 -1.69 3.21 -0.62
C ALA A 31 -1.46 1.69 -0.58
N ILE A 32 -1.81 0.98 -1.66
CA ILE A 32 -1.56 -0.46 -1.82
C ILE A 32 -0.06 -0.74 -1.90
N SER A 33 0.68 0.05 -2.67
CA SER A 33 2.14 -0.08 -2.76
C SER A 33 2.81 0.19 -1.41
N ALA A 34 2.35 1.22 -0.68
CA ALA A 34 2.82 1.48 0.68
C ALA A 34 2.50 0.32 1.63
N ALA A 35 1.30 -0.26 1.54
CA ALA A 35 0.91 -1.42 2.33
C ALA A 35 1.81 -2.63 2.04
N LYS A 36 2.11 -2.92 0.77
CA LYS A 36 3.05 -3.98 0.37
C LYS A 36 4.45 -3.77 0.96
N VAL A 37 4.99 -2.55 0.89
CA VAL A 37 6.32 -2.24 1.46
C VAL A 37 6.31 -2.40 2.99
N ARG A 38 5.27 -1.94 3.67
CA ARG A 38 5.13 -2.08 5.12
C ARG A 38 5.01 -3.54 5.56
N ASP A 39 4.26 -4.33 4.79
CA ASP A 39 4.06 -5.76 5.04
C ASP A 39 5.39 -6.52 4.87
N MET A 40 6.12 -6.25 3.77
CA MET A 40 7.47 -6.78 3.54
C MET A 40 8.48 -6.37 4.62
N GLU A 41 8.52 -5.09 5.01
CA GLU A 41 9.40 -4.61 6.09
C GLU A 41 9.12 -5.36 7.40
N THR A 42 7.85 -5.54 7.74
CA THR A 42 7.44 -6.25 8.97
C THR A 42 7.82 -7.72 8.91
N MET A 43 7.63 -8.37 7.75
CA MET A 43 8.10 -9.74 7.50
C MET A 43 9.61 -9.86 7.75
N LEU A 44 10.41 -8.96 7.18
CA LEU A 44 11.86 -8.96 7.34
C LEU A 44 12.29 -8.70 8.78
N MET A 45 11.61 -7.80 9.49
CA MET A 45 11.87 -7.51 10.90
C MET A 45 11.68 -8.75 11.78
N VAL A 46 10.50 -9.38 11.67
CA VAL A 46 10.15 -10.53 12.50
C VAL A 46 11.03 -11.72 12.15
N SER A 47 11.33 -11.92 10.86
CA SER A 47 12.22 -12.98 10.41
C SER A 47 13.65 -12.78 10.90
N ALA A 48 14.18 -11.56 10.88
CA ALA A 48 15.50 -11.26 11.42
C ALA A 48 15.59 -11.58 12.93
N LEU A 49 14.53 -11.30 13.69
CA LEU A 49 14.46 -11.65 15.12
C LEU A 49 14.45 -13.16 15.36
N ARG A 50 13.78 -13.93 14.49
CA ARG A 50 13.67 -15.39 14.58
C ARG A 50 14.96 -16.10 14.14
N CYS A 51 15.56 -15.64 13.05
CA CYS A 51 16.75 -16.25 12.45
C CYS A 51 18.06 -15.88 13.13
N ARG A 52 18.07 -14.94 14.08
CA ARG A 52 19.30 -14.42 14.72
C ARG A 52 20.22 -15.47 15.35
N ALA A 53 19.68 -16.63 15.74
CA ALA A 53 20.45 -17.68 16.36
C ALA A 53 21.21 -18.53 15.32
N SER A 54 20.63 -18.73 14.13
CA SER A 54 21.23 -19.47 13.02
C SER A 54 22.03 -18.58 12.06
N ASP A 55 21.67 -17.31 11.95
CA ASP A 55 22.36 -16.29 11.16
C ASP A 55 22.63 -15.05 12.04
N PRO A 56 23.82 -14.94 12.65
CA PRO A 56 24.19 -13.77 13.46
C PRO A 56 24.24 -12.46 12.68
N GLY A 57 24.35 -12.51 11.34
CA GLY A 57 24.46 -11.34 10.47
C GLY A 57 23.12 -10.72 10.09
N ILE A 58 22.01 -11.46 10.22
CA ILE A 58 20.70 -11.02 9.73
C ILE A 58 20.16 -9.78 10.47
N LEU A 59 20.38 -9.66 11.79
CA LEU A 59 19.94 -8.50 12.57
C LEU A 59 20.70 -7.23 12.20
N PRO A 60 22.05 -7.22 12.16
CA PRO A 60 22.81 -6.09 11.61
C PRO A 60 22.37 -5.72 10.20
N ALA A 61 22.15 -6.69 9.31
CA ALA A 61 21.68 -6.47 7.95
C ALA A 61 20.30 -5.79 7.93
N TYR A 62 19.35 -6.24 8.75
CA TYR A 62 18.02 -5.62 8.85
C TYR A 62 18.13 -4.16 9.33
N ASN A 63 18.93 -3.92 10.36
CA ASN A 63 19.15 -2.57 10.88
C ASN A 63 19.79 -1.66 9.82
N ASN A 64 20.72 -2.17 8.99
CA ASN A 64 21.31 -1.42 7.90
C ASN A 64 20.27 -1.06 6.83
N PHE A 65 19.41 -2.01 6.47
CA PHE A 65 18.28 -1.79 5.56
C PHE A 65 17.36 -0.67 6.06
N VAL A 66 16.92 -0.73 7.33
CA VAL A 66 16.04 0.30 7.91
C VAL A 66 16.71 1.67 7.90
N ARG A 67 17.99 1.76 8.24
CA ARG A 67 18.73 3.04 8.21
C ARG A 67 18.84 3.61 6.80
N ALA A 68 19.22 2.77 5.82
CA ALA A 68 19.33 3.20 4.42
C ALA A 68 17.97 3.59 3.82
N SER A 69 16.89 2.96 4.26
CA SER A 69 15.53 3.15 3.71
C SER A 69 14.67 4.11 4.54
N ARG A 70 15.22 4.77 5.57
CA ARG A 70 14.46 5.57 6.55
C ARG A 70 13.50 6.56 5.91
N VAL A 71 13.92 7.27 4.85
CA VAL A 71 13.09 8.25 4.15
C VAL A 71 11.89 7.55 3.49
N ALA A 72 12.13 6.48 2.74
CA ALA A 72 11.08 5.70 2.09
C ALA A 72 10.11 5.05 3.10
N LEU A 73 10.62 4.44 4.17
CA LEU A 73 9.80 3.81 5.20
C LEU A 73 8.94 4.84 5.97
N THR A 74 9.47 6.05 6.18
CA THR A 74 8.70 7.16 6.75
C THR A 74 7.55 7.57 5.82
N GLN A 75 7.83 7.74 4.52
CA GLN A 75 6.82 8.08 3.52
C GLN A 75 5.74 6.99 3.39
N VAL A 76 6.12 5.71 3.51
CA VAL A 76 5.19 4.57 3.57
C VAL A 76 4.27 4.70 4.78
N ASN A 77 4.83 4.90 5.97
CA ASN A 77 4.06 5.07 7.20
C ASN A 77 3.09 6.27 7.12
N ASP A 78 3.54 7.41 6.58
CA ASP A 78 2.70 8.61 6.45
C ASP A 78 1.57 8.43 5.43
N THR A 79 1.81 7.66 4.37
CA THR A 79 0.78 7.29 3.40
C THR A 79 -0.28 6.42 4.04
N LEU A 80 0.12 5.40 4.81
CA LEU A 80 -0.82 4.52 5.49
C LEU A 80 -1.60 5.25 6.58
N ARG A 81 -0.94 6.09 7.39
CA ARG A 81 -1.62 6.89 8.40
C ARG A 81 -2.70 7.79 7.81
N ARG A 82 -2.43 8.45 6.68
CA ARG A 82 -3.43 9.25 5.96
C ARG A 82 -4.58 8.37 5.45
N GLN A 83 -4.27 7.27 4.76
CA GLN A 83 -5.28 6.33 4.27
C GLN A 83 -6.22 5.85 5.38
N PHE A 84 -5.68 5.44 6.54
CA PHE A 84 -6.48 4.98 7.67
C PHE A 84 -7.22 6.10 8.38
N ALA A 85 -6.65 7.32 8.45
CA ALA A 85 -7.36 8.48 8.95
C ALA A 85 -8.62 8.76 8.11
N ASP A 86 -8.50 8.70 6.78
CA ASP A 86 -9.60 8.90 5.85
C ASP A 86 -10.64 7.75 5.89
N GLN A 87 -10.25 6.57 6.39
CA GLN A 87 -11.13 5.40 6.58
C GLN A 87 -11.79 5.31 7.97
N GLY A 88 -11.63 6.32 8.83
CA GLY A 88 -12.28 6.36 10.15
C GLY A 88 -11.33 6.31 11.35
N GLY A 89 -10.02 6.48 11.14
CA GLY A 89 -9.07 6.82 12.18
C GLY A 89 -7.90 5.85 12.38
N LEU A 90 -6.93 6.28 13.19
CA LEU A 90 -5.67 5.56 13.40
C LEU A 90 -5.80 4.25 14.17
N ASN A 91 -6.93 4.01 14.87
CA ASN A 91 -7.21 2.69 15.44
C ASN A 91 -7.24 1.59 14.37
N GLY A 92 -7.65 1.92 13.13
CA GLY A 92 -7.55 1.00 11.99
C GLY A 92 -6.11 0.69 11.62
N TYR A 93 -5.25 1.72 11.61
CA TYR A 93 -3.82 1.59 11.34
C TYR A 93 -3.11 0.72 12.39
N ASP A 94 -3.39 0.93 13.68
CA ASP A 94 -2.76 0.17 14.75
C ASP A 94 -3.15 -1.32 14.70
N ARG A 95 -4.42 -1.61 14.41
CA ARG A 95 -4.88 -2.99 14.17
C ARG A 95 -4.21 -3.61 12.96
N TYR A 96 -4.06 -2.85 11.88
CA TYR A 96 -3.38 -3.31 10.66
C TYR A 96 -1.93 -3.69 10.95
N VAL A 97 -1.13 -2.80 11.56
CA VAL A 97 0.28 -3.07 11.90
C VAL A 97 0.40 -4.28 12.85
N THR A 98 -0.48 -4.36 13.85
CA THR A 98 -0.54 -5.50 14.78
C THR A 98 -0.84 -6.80 14.04
N SER A 99 -1.78 -6.80 13.10
CA SER A 99 -2.17 -8.00 12.34
C SER A 99 -1.03 -8.54 11.49
N ILE A 100 -0.21 -7.67 10.87
CA ILE A 100 0.95 -8.09 10.07
C ILE A 100 2.02 -8.69 10.97
N ALA A 101 2.32 -8.03 12.10
CA ALA A 101 3.30 -8.54 13.05
C ALA A 101 2.91 -9.92 13.60
N ASN A 102 1.63 -10.11 13.91
CA ASN A 102 1.09 -11.40 14.35
C ASN A 102 1.15 -12.46 13.24
N ARG A 103 0.85 -12.10 11.99
CA ARG A 103 0.92 -13.02 10.84
C ARG A 103 2.31 -13.63 10.71
N TYR A 104 3.35 -12.81 10.78
CA TYR A 104 4.73 -13.28 10.69
C TYR A 104 5.32 -13.76 12.01
N GLY A 105 4.58 -13.62 13.12
CA GLY A 105 5.03 -14.03 14.46
C GLY A 105 5.43 -15.50 14.52
N ALA A 106 4.76 -16.36 13.73
CA ALA A 106 5.07 -17.79 13.59
C ALA A 106 6.07 -18.12 12.45
N GLY A 107 6.57 -17.10 11.74
CA GLY A 107 7.36 -17.22 10.51
C GLY A 107 6.57 -16.76 9.29
N ALA A 108 7.26 -16.54 8.17
CA ALA A 108 6.59 -16.40 6.87
C ALA A 108 6.45 -17.80 6.25
N GLU A 109 5.22 -18.15 5.85
CA GLU A 109 4.93 -19.46 5.30
C GLU A 109 5.77 -19.73 4.05
N GLY A 110 6.38 -20.92 3.98
CA GLY A 110 7.18 -21.35 2.83
C GLY A 110 8.57 -20.72 2.71
N LEU A 111 8.99 -19.86 3.65
CA LEU A 111 10.30 -19.20 3.60
C LEU A 111 11.15 -19.57 4.82
N ASN A 112 12.39 -19.95 4.57
CA ASN A 112 13.39 -20.23 5.60
C ASN A 112 14.30 -19.00 5.86
N CYS A 113 15.31 -19.15 6.72
CA CYS A 113 16.21 -18.06 7.05
C CYS A 113 17.11 -17.63 5.89
N ASP A 114 17.48 -18.54 4.98
CA ASP A 114 18.29 -18.22 3.81
C ASP A 114 17.48 -17.44 2.76
N ASP A 115 16.21 -17.81 2.59
CA ASP A 115 15.25 -17.06 1.76
C ASP A 115 15.11 -15.63 2.31
N MET A 116 14.99 -15.50 3.63
CA MET A 116 14.87 -14.19 4.29
C MET A 116 16.12 -13.35 4.15
N SER A 117 17.30 -13.93 4.31
CA SER A 117 18.57 -13.23 4.07
C SER A 117 18.72 -12.80 2.61
N SER A 118 18.22 -13.59 1.66
CA SER A 118 18.19 -13.25 0.23
C SER A 118 17.25 -12.08 -0.08
N ILE A 119 16.02 -12.10 0.47
CA ILE A 119 15.06 -10.99 0.31
C ILE A 119 15.60 -9.72 0.97
N LEU A 120 16.22 -9.84 2.14
CA LEU A 120 16.83 -8.72 2.84
C LEU A 120 17.99 -8.10 2.04
N ALA A 121 18.84 -8.93 1.43
CA ALA A 121 19.90 -8.46 0.55
C ALA A 121 19.35 -7.73 -0.68
N ALA A 122 18.27 -8.22 -1.28
CA ALA A 122 17.58 -7.53 -2.37
C ALA A 122 17.00 -6.18 -1.89
N ALA A 123 16.40 -6.12 -0.70
CA ALA A 123 15.88 -4.88 -0.14
C ALA A 123 16.98 -3.84 0.12
N GLN A 124 18.18 -4.28 0.53
CA GLN A 124 19.34 -3.40 0.66
C GLN A 124 19.84 -2.88 -0.70
N ALA A 125 19.78 -3.71 -1.74
CA ALA A 125 20.20 -3.33 -3.10
C ALA A 125 19.34 -2.21 -3.69
N GLU A 126 18.11 -2.03 -3.21
CA GLU A 126 17.25 -0.90 -3.60
C GLU A 126 17.72 0.46 -3.02
N ARG A 127 18.70 0.47 -2.11
CA ARG A 127 19.36 1.68 -1.57
C ARG A 127 18.38 2.75 -1.07
N GLY A 128 17.28 2.32 -0.44
CA GLY A 128 16.24 3.20 0.07
C GLY A 128 15.30 3.78 -0.98
N SER A 129 15.32 3.29 -2.22
CA SER A 129 14.37 3.66 -3.27
C SER A 129 12.97 3.13 -2.95
N LEU A 130 12.00 4.02 -2.70
CA LEU A 130 10.62 3.62 -2.45
C LEU A 130 10.02 2.82 -3.63
N ALA A 131 10.26 3.28 -4.87
CA ALA A 131 9.80 2.59 -6.06
C ALA A 131 10.46 1.20 -6.20
N GLY A 132 11.74 1.11 -5.83
CA GLY A 132 12.48 -0.14 -5.76
C GLY A 132 11.87 -1.14 -4.79
N LEU A 133 11.67 -0.70 -3.55
CA LEU A 133 11.06 -1.51 -2.49
C LEU A 133 9.63 -1.94 -2.85
N ALA A 134 8.84 -1.08 -3.50
CA ALA A 134 7.50 -1.44 -3.96
C ALA A 134 7.51 -2.51 -5.06
N ARG A 135 8.47 -2.43 -6.01
CA ARG A 135 8.68 -3.49 -7.01
C ARG A 135 9.12 -4.79 -6.36
N LEU A 136 10.07 -4.74 -5.43
CA LEU A 136 10.54 -5.91 -4.71
C LEU A 136 9.41 -6.58 -3.93
N ALA A 137 8.62 -5.82 -3.18
CA ALA A 137 7.48 -6.34 -2.42
C ALA A 137 6.42 -6.97 -3.36
N THR A 138 6.25 -6.42 -4.56
CA THR A 138 5.36 -7.01 -5.58
C THR A 138 5.93 -8.31 -6.14
N ALA A 139 7.23 -8.34 -6.46
CA ALA A 139 7.91 -9.53 -6.98
C ALA A 139 7.98 -10.68 -5.95
N ALA A 140 8.08 -10.35 -4.67
CA ALA A 140 8.01 -11.29 -3.54
C ALA A 140 6.57 -11.74 -3.23
N ASN A 141 5.59 -11.39 -4.07
CA ASN A 141 4.17 -11.67 -3.91
C ASN A 141 3.60 -11.31 -2.53
N VAL A 142 4.05 -10.19 -1.96
CA VAL A 142 3.53 -9.70 -0.68
C VAL A 142 2.10 -9.20 -0.89
N GLU A 143 1.14 -9.85 -0.24
CA GLU A 143 -0.28 -9.53 -0.33
C GLU A 143 -0.79 -8.97 1.03
N PRO A 144 -0.84 -7.63 1.18
CA PRO A 144 -1.37 -7.04 2.40
C PRO A 144 -2.87 -7.33 2.51
N VAL A 145 -3.31 -7.67 3.71
CA VAL A 145 -4.74 -7.86 4.00
C VAL A 145 -5.34 -6.49 4.27
N LEU A 146 -6.10 -5.99 3.31
CA LEU A 146 -6.70 -4.66 3.30
C LEU A 146 -8.22 -4.78 3.37
N THR A 147 -8.85 -4.01 4.26
CA THR A 147 -10.31 -3.92 4.36
C THR A 147 -10.84 -2.77 3.51
N GLY A 148 -11.90 -2.99 2.75
CA GLY A 148 -12.51 -1.98 1.88
C GLY A 148 -12.21 -2.19 0.39
N SER A 149 -12.83 -1.39 -0.47
CA SER A 149 -12.68 -1.48 -1.93
C SER A 149 -11.45 -0.71 -2.43
N ARG A 150 -10.91 -1.12 -3.59
CA ARG A 150 -9.97 -0.31 -4.36
C ARG A 150 -10.71 0.83 -5.06
N CYS A 151 -10.02 1.94 -5.28
CA CYS A 151 -10.59 3.05 -6.04
C CYS A 151 -10.79 2.65 -7.50
N ALA A 152 -11.94 3.04 -8.08
CA ALA A 152 -12.15 2.90 -9.51
C ALA A 152 -11.13 3.77 -10.26
N LEU A 153 -10.43 3.19 -11.24
CA LEU A 153 -9.58 3.95 -12.14
C LEU A 153 -10.47 4.77 -13.07
N VAL A 154 -10.55 6.08 -12.84
CA VAL A 154 -11.22 6.99 -13.78
C VAL A 154 -10.23 7.26 -14.92
N VAL A 155 -10.38 6.54 -16.03
CA VAL A 155 -9.67 6.88 -17.27
C VAL A 155 -10.36 8.10 -17.87
N ALA A 156 -9.75 9.28 -17.72
CA ALA A 156 -10.20 10.47 -18.42
C ALA A 156 -9.97 10.26 -19.93
N SER A 157 -11.03 9.93 -20.67
CA SER A 157 -10.96 9.93 -22.13
C SER A 157 -10.81 11.38 -22.60
N ARG A 158 -9.63 11.76 -23.10
CA ARG A 158 -9.50 12.95 -23.95
C ARG A 158 -10.32 12.68 -25.21
N ARG A 159 -11.39 13.44 -25.41
CA ARG A 159 -12.00 13.63 -26.73
C ARG A 159 -11.40 14.87 -27.37
#